data_AF-A0A6M8W4S5-F1
#
_entry.id   AF-A0A6M8W4S5-F1
#
_cell.length_a   1.000
_cell.length_b   1.000
_cell.length_c   1.000
_cell.angle_alpha   90.00
_cell.angle_beta   90.00
_cell.angle_gamma   90.00
#
_symmetry.space_group_name_H-M   'P 1'
#
loop_
_entity.id
_entity.type
_entity.pdbx_description
1 polymer ?
#
loop_
_entity_poly.entity_id
_entity_poly.type
_entity_poly.pdbx_seq_one_letter_code
_entity_poly.pdbx_strand_id
1 'polypeptide(L)'
;MFIKQIVIEGVEGDVEVRRTESGAVVIANDVEIEVARDDTREVRYAVAYNAAKVICGTTKRGEPNATNSMIHDVLSEIERVAGC
;
A
#
# COMPACT_ATOMS: atom_id res chain seq x y z
N MET A 1 -18.99 7.10 -1.82
CA MET A 1 -17.85 7.90 -2.32
C MET A 1 -16.83 6.92 -2.88
N PHE A 2 -16.31 7.14 -4.09
CA PHE A 2 -15.26 6.30 -4.66
C PHE A 2 -13.99 7.14 -4.83
N ILE A 3 -12.88 6.62 -4.30
CA ILE A 3 -11.58 7.26 -4.47
C ILE A 3 -10.95 6.68 -5.71
N LYS A 4 -10.58 7.56 -6.64
CA LYS A 4 -9.87 7.16 -7.86
C LYS A 4 -8.38 6.96 -7.61
N GLN A 5 -7.83 7.73 -6.69
CA GLN A 5 -6.40 7.74 -6.42
C GLN A 5 -6.12 8.36 -5.05
N ILE A 6 -5.09 7.86 -4.38
CA ILE A 6 -4.43 8.50 -3.24
C ILE A 6 -2.92 8.47 -3.47
N VAL A 7 -2.21 9.37 -2.77
CA VAL A 7 -0.76 9.31 -2.59
C VAL A 7 -0.52 9.29 -1.09
N ILE A 8 0.26 8.31 -0.62
CA ILE A 8 0.73 8.19 0.75
C ILE A 8 2.16 8.70 0.75
N GLU A 9 2.35 9.90 1.27
CA GLU A 9 3.65 10.55 1.32
C GLU A 9 4.52 9.98 2.45
N GLY A 10 5.79 9.77 2.15
CA GLY A 10 6.75 9.17 3.06
C GLY A 10 8.01 9.98 3.24
N VAL A 11 8.85 9.53 4.17
CA VAL A 11 10.17 10.13 4.42
C VAL A 11 11.18 9.67 3.37
N GLU A 12 11.11 8.39 2.97
CA GLU A 12 12.04 7.78 2.00
C GLU A 12 11.46 7.76 0.57
N GLY A 13 10.13 7.82 0.43
CA GLY A 13 9.45 7.87 -0.85
C GLY A 13 7.94 7.80 -0.71
N ASP A 14 7.26 8.09 -1.80
CA ASP A 14 5.79 8.12 -1.84
C ASP A 14 5.25 6.83 -2.46
N VAL A 15 4.05 6.45 -2.02
CA VAL A 15 3.30 5.34 -2.61
C VAL A 15 2.00 5.87 -3.18
N GLU A 16 1.78 5.62 -4.45
CA GLU A 16 0.55 5.96 -5.12
C GLU A 16 -0.37 4.74 -5.20
N VAL A 17 -1.66 4.91 -4.91
CA VAL A 17 -2.65 3.84 -5.07
C VAL A 17 -3.75 4.35 -5.99
N ARG A 18 -3.91 3.73 -7.16
CA ARG A 18 -4.93 4.08 -8.16
C ARG A 18 -5.98 2.99 -8.25
N ARG A 19 -7.24 3.37 -8.33
CA ARG A 19 -8.35 2.46 -8.54
C ARG A 19 -8.32 1.88 -9.95
N THR A 20 -8.60 0.60 -10.07
CA THR A 20 -8.83 -0.11 -11.35
C THR A 20 -10.26 -0.65 -11.40
N GLU A 21 -10.63 -1.32 -12.50
CA GLU A 21 -11.95 -1.96 -12.61
C GLU A 21 -12.13 -3.12 -11.62
N SER A 22 -11.06 -3.88 -11.37
CA SER A 22 -11.03 -5.08 -10.53
C SER A 22 -10.54 -4.84 -9.09
N GLY A 23 -9.95 -3.68 -8.79
CA GLY A 23 -9.40 -3.37 -7.48
C GLY A 23 -8.59 -2.08 -7.48
N ALA A 24 -7.28 -2.19 -7.23
CA ALA A 24 -6.34 -1.09 -7.28
C ALA A 24 -4.97 -1.52 -7.82
N VAL A 25 -4.19 -0.55 -8.30
CA VAL A 25 -2.76 -0.70 -8.55
C VAL A 25 -2.01 0.16 -7.54
N VAL A 26 -1.00 -0.43 -6.89
CA VAL A 26 -0.10 0.23 -5.95
C VAL A 26 1.22 0.46 -6.68
N ILE A 27 1.68 1.70 -6.71
CA ILE A 27 2.84 2.15 -7.45
C ILE A 27 3.86 2.73 -6.46
N ALA A 28 5.07 2.20 -6.49
CA ALA A 28 6.16 2.65 -5.61
C ALA A 28 7.51 2.40 -6.31
N ASN A 29 8.37 3.43 -6.41
CA ASN A 29 9.70 3.33 -7.04
C ASN A 29 9.68 2.69 -8.45
N ASP A 30 8.78 3.15 -9.32
CA ASP A 30 8.56 2.61 -10.68
C ASP A 30 8.14 1.12 -10.75
N VAL A 31 7.78 0.52 -9.60
CA VAL A 31 7.21 -0.82 -9.51
C VAL A 31 5.72 -0.72 -9.27
N GLU A 32 4.95 -1.45 -10.07
CA GLU A 32 3.51 -1.54 -9.95
C GLU A 32 3.09 -2.95 -9.50
N ILE A 33 2.12 -3.02 -8.60
CA ILE A 33 1.48 -4.27 -8.21
C ILE A 33 -0.04 -4.08 -8.15
N GLU A 34 -0.76 -5.01 -8.77
CA GLU A 34 -2.22 -5.04 -8.69
C GLU A 34 -2.68 -5.71 -7.40
N VAL A 35 -3.71 -5.13 -6.80
CA VAL A 35 -4.45 -5.68 -5.67
C VAL A 35 -5.89 -5.84 -6.13
N ALA A 36 -6.33 -7.09 -6.29
CA ALA A 36 -7.69 -7.40 -6.65
C ALA A 36 -8.63 -7.27 -5.43
N ARG A 37 -9.90 -6.94 -5.68
CA ARG A 37 -10.89 -6.79 -4.61
C ARG A 37 -11.10 -8.09 -3.81
N ASP A 38 -10.94 -9.24 -4.48
CA ASP A 38 -11.13 -10.58 -3.93
C ASP A 38 -9.85 -11.22 -3.43
N ASP A 39 -8.71 -10.52 -3.47
CA ASP A 39 -7.48 -10.98 -2.85
C ASP A 39 -7.69 -11.28 -1.37
N THR A 40 -6.87 -12.19 -0.81
CA THR A 40 -6.92 -12.44 0.63
C THR A 40 -6.33 -11.25 1.38
N ARG A 41 -6.77 -11.06 2.64
CA ARG A 41 -6.21 -10.03 3.51
C ARG A 41 -4.70 -10.18 3.69
N GLU A 42 -4.18 -11.40 3.63
CA GLU A 42 -2.75 -11.69 3.73
C GLU A 42 -1.96 -11.12 2.54
N VAL A 43 -2.48 -11.28 1.32
CA VAL A 43 -1.89 -10.68 0.10
C VAL A 43 -1.89 -9.16 0.22
N ARG A 44 -3.03 -8.56 0.58
CA ARG A 44 -3.14 -7.10 0.75
C ARG A 44 -2.19 -6.58 1.84
N TYR A 45 -2.09 -7.30 2.95
CA TYR A 45 -1.17 -6.95 4.04
C TYR A 45 0.29 -7.04 3.57
N ALA A 46 0.67 -8.03 2.77
CA ALA A 46 2.02 -8.12 2.21
C ALA A 46 2.35 -6.93 1.29
N VAL A 47 1.39 -6.45 0.50
CA VAL A 47 1.54 -5.23 -0.30
C VAL A 47 1.70 -4.01 0.60
N ALA A 48 0.82 -3.83 1.60
CA ALA A 48 0.91 -2.74 2.57
C ALA A 48 2.25 -2.75 3.35
N TYR A 49 2.73 -3.92 3.73
CA TYR A 49 4.00 -4.11 4.41
C TYR A 49 5.17 -3.64 3.55
N ASN A 50 5.19 -3.97 2.26
CA ASN A 50 6.25 -3.51 1.35
C ASN A 50 6.10 -2.02 1.01
N ALA A 51 4.88 -1.50 0.84
CA ALA A 51 4.63 -0.07 0.70
C ALA A 51 5.16 0.72 1.90
N ALA A 52 4.97 0.22 3.13
CA ALA A 52 5.51 0.85 4.33
C ALA A 52 7.05 0.91 4.35
N LYS A 53 7.76 0.00 3.68
CA LYS A 53 9.22 0.09 3.51
C LYS A 53 9.63 1.28 2.66
N VAL A 54 8.82 1.61 1.65
CA VAL A 54 9.05 2.77 0.78
C VAL A 54 8.71 4.05 1.53
N ILE A 55 7.58 4.08 2.24
CA ILE A 55 7.11 5.27 2.97
C ILE A 55 8.05 5.61 4.13
N CYS A 56 8.35 4.61 4.97
CA CYS A 56 9.03 4.84 6.25
C CYS A 56 10.52 4.44 6.24
N GLY A 57 11.00 3.85 5.15
CA GLY A 57 12.31 3.21 5.08
C GLY A 57 12.34 1.82 5.70
N THR A 58 13.55 1.24 5.73
CA THR A 58 13.78 -0.10 6.26
C THR A 58 14.69 -0.09 7.48
N THR A 59 14.42 -0.97 8.44
CA THR A 59 15.35 -1.28 9.52
C THR A 59 16.57 -2.04 9.00
N LYS A 60 17.60 -2.22 9.84
CA LYS A 60 18.81 -3.00 9.50
C LYS A 60 18.53 -4.45 9.10
N ARG A 61 17.33 -4.98 9.40
CA ARG A 61 16.91 -6.35 9.04
C ARG A 61 16.08 -6.41 7.75
N GLY A 62 15.84 -5.27 7.09
CA GLY A 62 15.02 -5.19 5.87
C GLY A 62 13.51 -5.16 6.14
N GLU A 63 13.11 -4.98 7.39
CA GLU A 63 11.70 -4.79 7.79
C GLU A 63 11.31 -3.31 7.63
N PRO A 64 10.03 -2.97 7.45
CA PRO A 64 9.57 -1.58 7.48
C PRO A 64 9.96 -0.92 8.79
N ASN A 65 10.48 0.30 8.70
CA ASN A 65 10.72 1.14 9.86
C ASN A 65 9.41 1.85 10.30
N ALA A 66 8.37 1.05 10.53
CA ALA A 66 7.01 1.51 10.83
C ALA A 66 6.41 0.68 11.98
N THR A 67 5.48 1.27 12.73
CA THR A 67 4.70 0.51 13.72
C THR A 67 3.66 -0.36 13.03
N ASN A 68 3.15 -1.37 13.74
CA ASN A 68 2.06 -2.20 13.21
C ASN A 68 0.81 -1.37 12.86
N SER A 69 0.50 -0.33 13.64
CA SER A 69 -0.63 0.57 13.35
C SER A 69 -0.44 1.31 12.03
N MET A 70 0.76 1.83 11.75
CA MET A 70 1.04 2.52 10.48
C MET A 70 0.90 1.59 9.28
N ILE A 71 1.34 0.33 9.40
CA ILE A 71 1.16 -0.67 8.33
C ILE A 71 -0.33 -0.94 8.09
N HIS A 72 -1.14 -0.98 9.16
CA HIS A 72 -2.59 -1.11 9.05
C HIS A 72 -3.27 0.14 8.48
N ASP A 73 -2.74 1.34 8.70
CA ASP A 73 -3.24 2.57 8.08
C ASP A 73 -3.01 2.53 6.56
N VAL A 74 -1.81 2.13 6.12
CA VAL A 74 -1.51 1.90 4.69
C VAL A 74 -2.41 0.83 4.09
N LEU A 75 -2.60 -0.30 4.79
CA LEU A 75 -3.52 -1.35 4.36
C LEU A 75 -4.93 -0.81 4.18
N SER A 76 -5.43 -0.04 5.15
CA SER A 76 -6.80 0.49 5.14
C SER A 76 -7.02 1.41 3.94
N GLU A 77 -6.02 2.23 3.59
CA GLU A 77 -6.08 3.10 2.44
C GLU A 77 -6.01 2.33 1.10
N ILE A 78 -5.20 1.27 1.01
CA ILE A 78 -5.22 0.35 -0.14
C ILE A 78 -6.59 -0.33 -0.28
N GLU A 79 -7.13 -0.90 0.81
CA GLU A 79 -8.43 -1.59 0.84
C GLU A 79 -9.55 -0.63 0.42
N ARG A 80 -9.50 0.62 0.89
CA ARG A 80 -10.45 1.68 0.57
C ARG A 80 -10.44 2.05 -0.91
N VAL A 81 -9.27 2.12 -1.56
CA VAL A 81 -9.18 2.40 -3.01
C VAL A 81 -9.63 1.19 -3.83
N ALA A 82 -9.19 -0.02 -3.46
CA ALA A 82 -9.55 -1.28 -4.11
C ALA A 82 -11.05 -1.63 -3.97
N GLY A 83 -11.68 -1.14 -2.90
CA GLY A 83 -13.09 -1.36 -2.59
C GLY A 83 -13.37 -2.74 -2.00
N CYS A 84 -12.48 -3.23 -1.14
CA CYS A 84 -12.61 -4.47 -0.38
C CYS A 84 -12.72 -4.22 1.13
#